data_AF-A0A345UMZ1-F1
#
_entry.id   AF-A0A345UMZ1-F1
#
_cell.length_a   1.000
_cell.length_b   1.000
_cell.length_c   1.000
_cell.angle_alpha   90.00
_cell.angle_beta   90.00
_cell.angle_gamma   90.00
#
_symmetry.space_group_name_H-M   'P 1'
#
loop_
_entity.id
_entity.type
_entity.pdbx_description
1 polymer ?
#
loop_
_entity_poly.entity_id
_entity_poly.type
_entity_poly.pdbx_seq_one_letter_code
_entity_poly.pdbx_strand_id
1 'polypeptide(L)'
;MLLIPFYFLLTVVLLFTGIIYREKLRFKRYGVDLPFQQAVNVFIRGGFRKDIAEAAKRSKNLKQSVPVEKLQLHAASGGNPLQVIEALEYLEKTTIESLRAGFRHVCLVDLSGKPLPEVIQEAEELRSVETSGSFDFSGMSFSYIYKAKFRRPIMSVAFDSFSEEPVIKEINRKIRDLSRYHKELLRIKAGDTEELRRLILHNVLRKAHWEQHFKLVLIEHDVVITVNPDG
;
A
#
# COMPACT_ATOMS: atom_id res chain seq x y z
N MET A 1 1.90 -52.32 37.49
CA MET A 1 1.78 -50.87 37.76
C MET A 1 1.75 -49.97 36.51
N LEU A 2 2.03 -50.48 35.30
CA LEU A 2 2.07 -49.67 34.05
C LEU A 2 0.69 -49.45 33.38
N LEU A 3 -0.34 -50.21 33.75
CA LEU A 3 -1.68 -50.10 33.14
C LEU A 3 -2.38 -48.79 33.50
N ILE A 4 -2.29 -48.34 34.76
CA ILE A 4 -2.90 -47.09 35.22
C ILE A 4 -2.34 -45.87 34.45
N PRO A 5 -1.02 -45.66 34.33
CA PRO A 5 -0.49 -44.55 33.55
C PRO A 5 -0.79 -44.68 32.05
N PHE A 6 -0.90 -45.90 31.51
CA PHE A 6 -1.30 -46.12 30.12
C PHE A 6 -2.75 -45.70 29.85
N TYR A 7 -3.72 -46.14 30.67
CA TYR A 7 -5.12 -45.74 30.52
C TYR A 7 -5.32 -44.25 30.74
N PHE A 8 -4.58 -43.65 31.68
CA PHE A 8 -4.59 -42.21 31.90
C PHE A 8 -4.10 -41.46 30.66
N LEU A 9 -2.95 -41.84 30.10
CA LEU A 9 -2.41 -41.22 28.88
C LEU A 9 -3.37 -41.36 27.71
N LEU A 10 -3.94 -42.56 27.49
CA LEU A 10 -4.93 -42.80 26.44
C LEU A 10 -6.15 -41.88 26.58
N THR A 11 -6.66 -41.71 27.81
CA THR A 11 -7.81 -40.84 28.07
C THR A 11 -7.51 -39.38 27.75
N VAL A 12 -6.32 -38.89 28.12
CA VAL A 12 -5.87 -37.53 27.79
C VAL A 12 -5.76 -37.33 26.28
N VAL A 13 -5.18 -38.30 25.56
CA VAL A 13 -5.07 -38.24 24.10
C VAL A 13 -6.45 -38.20 23.46
N LEU A 14 -7.39 -39.07 23.86
CA LEU A 14 -8.75 -39.10 23.31
C LEU A 14 -9.49 -37.78 23.55
N LEU A 15 -9.40 -37.21 24.76
CA LEU A 15 -9.99 -35.92 25.09
C LEU A 15 -9.42 -34.80 24.21
N PHE A 16 -8.10 -34.71 24.09
CA PHE A 16 -7.44 -33.71 23.27
C PHE A 16 -7.86 -33.84 21.79
N THR A 17 -7.80 -35.06 21.24
CA THR A 17 -8.17 -35.33 19.85
C THR A 17 -9.64 -34.97 19.57
N GLY A 18 -10.54 -35.26 20.52
CA GLY A 18 -11.95 -34.89 20.43
C GLY A 18 -12.17 -33.38 20.39
N ILE A 19 -11.42 -32.61 21.19
CA ILE A 19 -11.45 -31.14 21.16
C ILE A 19 -10.98 -30.62 19.80
N ILE A 20 -9.85 -31.12 19.28
CA ILE A 20 -9.33 -30.72 17.96
C ILE A 20 -10.35 -31.03 16.85
N TYR A 21 -11.00 -32.19 16.90
CA TYR A 21 -12.02 -32.56 15.91
C TYR A 21 -13.25 -31.64 15.98
N ARG A 22 -13.65 -31.21 17.19
CA ARG A 22 -14.73 -30.22 17.37
C ARG A 22 -14.42 -28.91 16.66
N GLU A 23 -13.18 -28.42 16.76
CA GLU A 23 -12.74 -27.20 16.09
C GLU A 23 -12.78 -27.35 14.55
N LYS A 24 -12.31 -28.50 14.03
CA LYS A 24 -12.45 -28.82 12.60
C LYS A 24 -13.92 -28.79 12.14
N LEU A 25 -14.83 -29.42 12.88
CA LEU A 25 -16.25 -29.44 12.54
C LEU A 25 -16.86 -28.04 12.53
N ARG A 26 -16.47 -27.17 13.47
CA ARG A 26 -16.93 -25.79 13.53
C ARG A 26 -16.52 -25.00 12.28
N PHE A 27 -15.26 -25.05 11.87
CA PHE A 27 -14.81 -24.42 10.61
C PHE A 27 -15.45 -25.05 9.37
N LYS A 28 -15.66 -26.37 9.36
CA LYS A 28 -16.31 -27.08 8.26
C LYS A 28 -17.75 -26.60 8.01
N ARG A 29 -18.49 -26.24 9.07
CA ARG A 29 -19.83 -25.61 8.94
C ARG A 29 -19.80 -24.28 8.18
N TYR A 30 -18.67 -23.60 8.16
CA TYR A 30 -18.44 -22.36 7.39
C TYR A 30 -17.80 -22.62 6.02
N GLY A 31 -17.65 -23.89 5.61
CA GLY A 31 -17.04 -24.26 4.32
C GLY A 31 -15.51 -24.20 4.31
N VAL A 32 -14.86 -24.19 5.48
CA VAL A 32 -13.41 -24.21 5.62
C VAL A 32 -12.98 -25.59 6.14
N ASP A 33 -12.25 -26.34 5.34
CA ASP A 33 -11.66 -27.59 5.79
C ASP A 33 -10.28 -27.32 6.38
N LEU A 34 -10.12 -27.67 7.66
CA LEU A 34 -8.87 -27.46 8.39
C LEU A 34 -8.10 -28.78 8.49
N PRO A 35 -6.85 -28.86 8.01
CA PRO A 35 -5.93 -29.93 8.36
C PRO A 35 -5.81 -30.08 9.88
N PHE A 36 -5.56 -31.29 10.37
CA PHE A 36 -5.48 -31.57 11.82
C PHE A 36 -4.48 -30.64 12.52
N GLN A 37 -3.31 -30.44 11.93
CA GLN A 37 -2.28 -29.53 12.45
C GLN A 37 -2.75 -28.07 12.56
N GLN A 38 -3.53 -27.58 11.60
CA GLN A 38 -4.11 -26.24 11.69
C GLN A 38 -5.17 -26.16 12.78
N ALA A 39 -5.97 -27.21 12.99
CA ALA A 39 -6.94 -27.26 14.07
C ALA A 39 -6.29 -27.30 15.47
N VAL A 40 -5.13 -27.96 15.60
CA VAL A 40 -4.27 -27.87 16.80
C VAL A 40 -3.83 -26.43 17.03
N ASN A 41 -3.32 -25.75 16.00
CA ASN A 41 -2.91 -24.34 16.10
C ASN A 41 -4.10 -23.43 16.47
N VAL A 42 -5.28 -23.70 15.91
CA VAL A 42 -6.51 -22.97 16.23
C VAL A 42 -6.83 -23.12 17.71
N PHE A 43 -6.83 -24.34 18.22
CA PHE A 43 -7.09 -24.62 19.63
C PHE A 43 -6.09 -23.91 20.55
N ILE A 44 -4.79 -24.01 20.28
CA ILE A 44 -3.73 -23.37 21.08
C ILE A 44 -3.88 -21.84 21.09
N ARG A 45 -4.34 -21.23 19.99
CA ARG A 45 -4.49 -19.77 19.83
C ARG A 45 -5.86 -19.22 20.25
N GLY A 46 -6.60 -19.95 21.09
CA GLY A 46 -7.88 -19.48 21.65
C GLY A 46 -9.13 -20.05 20.99
N GLY A 47 -8.98 -21.04 20.10
CA GLY A 47 -10.09 -21.80 19.52
C GLY A 47 -10.85 -21.08 18.40
N PHE A 48 -12.06 -21.58 18.15
CA PHE A 48 -12.93 -21.13 17.06
C PHE A 48 -13.40 -19.69 17.26
N ARG A 49 -13.23 -18.89 16.20
CA ARG A 49 -13.90 -17.60 16.04
C ARG A 49 -14.61 -17.54 14.69
N LYS A 50 -15.84 -17.00 14.72
CA LYS A 50 -16.73 -16.94 13.53
C LYS A 50 -16.17 -16.03 12.44
N ASP A 51 -15.71 -14.85 12.82
CA ASP A 51 -15.07 -13.86 11.93
C ASP A 51 -13.88 -14.45 11.17
N ILE A 52 -13.04 -15.24 11.83
CA ILE A 52 -11.88 -15.91 11.22
C ILE A 52 -12.33 -16.97 10.21
N ALA A 53 -13.35 -17.77 10.55
CA ALA A 53 -13.87 -18.80 9.65
C ALA A 53 -14.53 -18.18 8.41
N GLU A 54 -15.24 -17.06 8.56
CA GLU A 54 -15.85 -16.32 7.46
C GLU A 54 -14.80 -15.66 6.57
N ALA A 55 -13.81 -14.99 7.17
CA ALA A 55 -12.66 -14.43 6.46
C ALA A 55 -11.89 -15.50 5.68
N ALA A 56 -11.65 -16.68 6.29
CA ALA A 56 -10.98 -17.81 5.64
C ALA A 56 -11.79 -18.42 4.50
N LYS A 57 -13.13 -18.41 4.58
CA LYS A 57 -13.99 -18.85 3.49
C LYS A 57 -13.87 -17.90 2.29
N ARG A 58 -13.97 -16.60 2.55
CA ARG A 58 -13.88 -15.55 1.52
C ARG A 58 -12.51 -15.49 0.87
N SER A 59 -11.44 -15.64 1.66
CA SER A 59 -10.06 -15.59 1.16
C SER A 59 -9.74 -16.66 0.10
N LYS A 60 -10.49 -17.78 0.04
CA LYS A 60 -10.31 -18.82 -0.99
C LYS A 60 -10.53 -18.31 -2.42
N ASN A 61 -11.32 -17.26 -2.60
CA ASN A 61 -11.63 -16.68 -3.90
C ASN A 61 -10.66 -15.58 -4.32
N LEU A 62 -9.76 -15.17 -3.41
CA LEU A 62 -8.72 -14.20 -3.70
C LEU A 62 -7.59 -14.84 -4.49
N LYS A 63 -6.91 -14.05 -5.33
CA LYS A 63 -5.65 -14.49 -5.98
C LYS A 63 -4.61 -14.90 -4.94
N GLN A 64 -4.58 -14.20 -3.81
CA GLN A 64 -3.80 -14.57 -2.63
C GLN A 64 -4.68 -15.25 -1.58
N SER A 65 -4.87 -16.57 -1.67
CA SER A 65 -5.55 -17.30 -0.60
C SER A 65 -4.80 -17.12 0.73
N VAL A 66 -5.49 -16.56 1.73
CA VAL A 66 -4.91 -16.26 3.04
C VAL A 66 -5.14 -17.45 3.99
N PRO A 67 -4.08 -18.06 4.54
CA PRO A 67 -4.20 -19.17 5.50
C PRO A 67 -4.88 -18.73 6.80
N VAL A 68 -5.66 -19.64 7.40
CA VAL A 68 -6.34 -19.43 8.70
C VAL A 68 -5.37 -18.98 9.78
N GLU A 69 -4.17 -19.56 9.82
CA GLU A 69 -3.15 -19.19 10.80
C GLU A 69 -2.80 -17.69 10.77
N LYS A 70 -2.72 -17.09 9.58
CA LYS A 70 -2.40 -15.66 9.45
C LYS A 70 -3.56 -14.78 9.91
N LEU A 71 -4.80 -15.19 9.61
CA LEU A 71 -6.01 -14.52 10.08
C LEU A 71 -6.11 -14.58 11.61
N GLN A 72 -5.78 -15.73 12.22
CA GLN A 72 -5.71 -15.87 13.67
C GLN A 72 -4.64 -14.99 14.30
N LEU A 73 -3.44 -14.95 13.72
CA LEU A 73 -2.36 -14.11 14.23
C LEU A 73 -2.77 -12.64 14.23
N HIS A 74 -3.35 -12.16 13.12
CA HIS A 74 -3.83 -10.79 13.02
C HIS A 74 -4.94 -10.49 14.03
N ALA A 75 -5.91 -11.39 14.20
CA ALA A 75 -6.96 -11.25 15.19
C ALA A 75 -6.44 -11.23 16.64
N ALA A 76 -5.39 -12.02 16.91
CA ALA A 76 -4.70 -12.05 18.21
C ALA A 76 -3.90 -10.77 18.46
N SER A 77 -3.44 -10.09 17.40
CA SER A 77 -2.85 -8.75 17.48
C SER A 77 -3.90 -7.64 17.66
N GLY A 78 -5.18 -7.97 17.78
CA GLY A 78 -6.27 -7.01 17.99
C GLY A 78 -6.95 -6.52 16.70
N GLY A 79 -6.57 -7.04 15.54
CA GLY A 79 -7.15 -6.64 14.25
C GLY A 79 -8.45 -7.35 13.89
N ASN A 80 -9.05 -6.94 12.78
CA ASN A 80 -10.30 -7.48 12.24
C ASN A 80 -10.08 -8.26 10.92
N PRO A 81 -9.97 -9.61 10.99
CA PRO A 81 -9.69 -10.44 9.81
C PRO A 81 -10.73 -10.32 8.70
N LEU A 82 -12.01 -10.15 9.05
CA LEU A 82 -13.07 -10.06 8.05
C LEU A 82 -12.94 -8.75 7.26
N GLN A 83 -12.71 -7.64 7.96
CA GLN A 83 -12.52 -6.33 7.34
C GLN A 83 -11.27 -6.30 6.44
N VAL A 84 -10.18 -6.96 6.84
CA VAL A 84 -8.99 -7.11 5.99
C VAL A 84 -9.30 -7.88 4.72
N ILE A 85 -10.05 -8.99 4.80
CA ILE A 85 -10.40 -9.77 3.60
C ILE A 85 -11.34 -8.98 2.69
N GLU A 86 -12.31 -8.25 3.24
CA GLU A 86 -13.20 -7.37 2.46
C GLU A 86 -12.43 -6.27 1.72
N ALA A 87 -11.48 -5.64 2.40
CA ALA A 87 -10.57 -4.69 1.79
C ALA A 87 -9.74 -5.34 0.66
N LEU A 88 -9.19 -6.54 0.87
CA LEU A 88 -8.46 -7.24 -0.19
C LEU A 88 -9.34 -7.61 -1.39
N GLU A 89 -10.57 -8.07 -1.16
CA GLU A 89 -11.54 -8.36 -2.22
C GLU A 89 -11.82 -7.11 -3.07
N TYR A 90 -11.93 -5.94 -2.44
CA TYR A 90 -12.07 -4.67 -3.12
C TYR A 90 -10.81 -4.33 -3.94
N LEU A 91 -9.63 -4.41 -3.32
CA LEU A 91 -8.36 -4.05 -3.95
C LEU A 91 -7.90 -5.01 -5.06
N GLU A 92 -8.41 -6.25 -5.11
CA GLU A 92 -8.17 -7.15 -6.23
C GLU A 92 -9.06 -6.86 -7.45
N LYS A 93 -10.23 -6.22 -7.22
CA LYS A 93 -11.18 -5.84 -8.28
C LYS A 93 -10.87 -4.48 -8.89
N THR A 94 -10.17 -3.59 -8.16
CA THR A 94 -9.82 -2.28 -8.69
C THR A 94 -8.77 -2.37 -9.81
N THR A 95 -8.92 -1.50 -10.81
CA THR A 95 -7.94 -1.34 -11.91
C THR A 95 -6.85 -0.32 -11.56
N ILE A 96 -6.98 0.38 -10.43
CA ILE A 96 -6.05 1.43 -10.01
C ILE A 96 -4.80 0.78 -9.42
N GLU A 97 -3.71 0.81 -10.18
CA GLU A 97 -2.45 0.16 -9.79
C GLU A 97 -1.88 0.68 -8.46
N SER A 98 -2.03 1.99 -8.18
CA SER A 98 -1.54 2.62 -6.94
C SER A 98 -2.23 2.13 -5.67
N LEU A 99 -3.37 1.46 -5.79
CA LEU A 99 -4.12 0.88 -4.67
C LEU A 99 -3.76 -0.57 -4.39
N ARG A 100 -2.93 -1.21 -5.23
CA ARG A 100 -2.57 -2.62 -5.03
C ARG A 100 -1.84 -2.80 -3.70
N ALA A 101 -2.45 -3.54 -2.78
CA ALA A 101 -1.88 -3.89 -1.50
C ALA A 101 -2.05 -5.39 -1.22
N GLY A 102 -0.96 -6.04 -0.79
CA GLY A 102 -1.00 -7.42 -0.30
C GLY A 102 -1.57 -7.52 1.12
N PHE A 103 -1.92 -8.74 1.53
CA PHE A 103 -2.51 -9.01 2.86
C PHE A 103 -1.76 -8.36 4.03
N ARG A 104 -0.42 -8.41 4.03
CA ARG A 104 0.39 -7.80 5.10
C ARG A 104 0.17 -6.28 5.22
N HIS A 105 0.05 -5.57 4.11
CA HIS A 105 -0.14 -4.11 4.12
C HIS A 105 -1.51 -3.76 4.69
N VAL A 106 -2.56 -4.46 4.25
CA VAL A 106 -3.93 -4.23 4.73
C VAL A 106 -4.05 -4.54 6.23
N CYS A 107 -3.41 -5.61 6.73
CA CYS A 107 -3.32 -5.87 8.16
C CYS A 107 -2.62 -4.76 8.94
N LEU A 108 -1.55 -4.16 8.39
CA LEU A 108 -0.86 -3.06 9.07
C LEU A 108 -1.76 -1.84 9.17
N VAL A 109 -2.52 -1.52 8.12
CA VAL A 109 -3.49 -0.42 8.16
C VAL A 109 -4.58 -0.68 9.18
N ASP A 110 -5.16 -1.87 9.21
CA ASP A 110 -6.17 -2.24 10.21
C ASP A 110 -5.62 -2.08 11.65
N LEU A 111 -4.39 -2.56 11.89
CA LEU A 111 -3.73 -2.45 13.19
C LEU A 111 -3.27 -1.02 13.54
N SER A 112 -3.26 -0.08 12.59
CA SER A 112 -2.97 1.33 12.89
C SER A 112 -4.15 2.03 13.56
N GLY A 113 -5.32 1.37 13.61
CA GLY A 113 -6.55 1.91 14.21
C GLY A 113 -7.31 2.85 13.26
N LYS A 114 -6.85 3.05 12.03
CA LYS A 114 -7.58 3.82 11.03
C LYS A 114 -8.63 2.95 10.31
N PRO A 115 -9.84 3.47 10.04
CA PRO A 115 -10.85 2.72 9.29
C PRO A 115 -10.37 2.41 7.86
N LEU A 116 -10.21 1.11 7.56
CA LEU A 116 -9.78 0.63 6.23
C LEU A 116 -10.59 1.25 5.06
N PRO A 117 -11.93 1.35 5.10
CA PRO A 117 -12.70 1.95 4.01
C PRO A 117 -12.32 3.41 3.74
N GLU A 118 -12.11 4.21 4.79
CA GLU A 118 -11.74 5.62 4.66
C GLU A 118 -10.32 5.76 4.09
N VAL A 119 -9.38 4.93 4.57
CA VAL A 119 -8.00 4.91 4.05
C VAL A 119 -7.97 4.54 2.58
N ILE A 120 -8.77 3.55 2.17
CA ILE A 120 -8.88 3.15 0.76
C ILE A 120 -9.44 4.31 -0.05
N GLN A 121 -10.55 4.91 0.39
CA GLN A 121 -11.20 6.04 -0.29
C GLN A 121 -10.23 7.22 -0.49
N GLU A 122 -9.49 7.61 0.54
CA GLU A 122 -8.48 8.68 0.43
C GLU A 122 -7.34 8.28 -0.51
N ALA A 123 -6.92 7.02 -0.53
CA ALA A 123 -5.90 6.55 -1.46
C ALA A 123 -6.36 6.55 -2.93
N GLU A 124 -7.67 6.46 -3.20
CA GLU A 124 -8.22 6.55 -4.56
C GLU A 124 -8.25 8.01 -5.06
N GLU A 125 -8.35 8.96 -4.12
CA GLU A 125 -8.47 10.38 -4.39
C GLU A 125 -7.29 10.87 -5.23
N LEU A 126 -7.62 11.48 -6.37
CA LEU A 126 -6.63 12.13 -7.22
C LEU A 126 -6.39 13.54 -6.72
N ARG A 127 -5.17 13.82 -6.27
CA ARG A 127 -4.76 15.15 -5.82
C ARG A 127 -3.95 15.85 -6.88
N SER A 128 -3.94 17.17 -6.84
CA SER A 128 -3.18 17.99 -7.77
C SER A 128 -2.32 19.00 -7.02
N VAL A 129 -1.09 19.20 -7.48
CA VAL A 129 -0.24 20.30 -7.05
C VAL A 129 0.09 21.18 -8.25
N GLU A 130 0.06 22.48 -8.03
CA GLU A 130 0.45 23.48 -9.02
C GLU A 130 1.46 24.44 -8.38
N THR A 131 2.55 24.71 -9.10
CA THR A 131 3.53 25.70 -8.67
C THR A 131 4.13 26.42 -9.87
N SER A 132 4.50 27.67 -9.67
CA SER A 132 5.10 28.51 -10.68
C SER A 132 6.37 29.16 -10.15
N GLY A 133 7.22 29.57 -11.07
CA GLY A 133 8.46 30.27 -10.73
C GLY A 133 9.24 30.66 -11.97
N SER A 134 10.47 31.08 -11.75
CA SER A 134 11.43 31.38 -12.80
C SER A 134 12.77 30.71 -12.53
N PHE A 135 13.53 30.51 -13.60
CA PHE A 135 14.92 30.08 -13.57
C PHE A 135 15.66 30.62 -14.78
N ASP A 136 16.98 30.73 -14.67
CA ASP A 136 17.82 31.25 -15.74
C ASP A 136 18.64 30.11 -16.35
N PHE A 137 18.75 30.11 -17.68
CA PHE A 137 19.52 29.13 -18.43
C PHE A 137 20.09 29.75 -19.71
N SER A 138 21.37 29.51 -19.99
CA SER A 138 22.07 30.02 -21.18
C SER A 138 21.93 31.54 -21.39
N GLY A 139 21.89 32.31 -20.29
CA GLY A 139 21.73 33.77 -20.32
C GLY A 139 20.31 34.24 -20.65
N MET A 140 19.34 33.34 -20.73
CA MET A 140 17.92 33.65 -20.87
C MET A 140 17.18 33.36 -19.57
N SER A 141 16.20 34.19 -19.25
CA SER A 141 15.29 33.94 -18.14
C SER A 141 14.02 33.23 -18.63
N PHE A 142 13.60 32.21 -17.90
CA PHE A 142 12.40 31.42 -18.20
C PHE A 142 11.43 31.50 -17.03
N SER A 143 10.14 31.58 -17.34
CA SER A 143 9.06 31.34 -16.38
C SER A 143 8.48 29.95 -16.61
N TYR A 144 8.05 29.29 -15.54
CA TYR A 144 7.41 27.99 -15.62
C TYR A 144 6.12 27.92 -14.78
N ILE A 145 5.21 27.07 -15.24
CA ILE A 145 4.06 26.59 -14.49
C ILE A 145 4.12 25.06 -14.53
N TYR A 146 4.31 24.45 -13.37
CA TYR A 146 4.33 23.01 -13.21
C TYR A 146 3.01 22.54 -12.59
N LYS A 147 2.39 21.54 -13.20
CA LYS A 147 1.17 20.89 -12.69
C LYS A 147 1.41 19.40 -12.61
N ALA A 148 1.02 18.78 -11.50
CA ALA A 148 1.06 17.33 -11.37
C ALA A 148 -0.18 16.81 -10.67
N LYS A 149 -0.67 15.65 -11.10
CA LYS A 149 -1.65 14.86 -10.37
C LYS A 149 -1.03 13.58 -9.86
N PHE A 150 -1.38 13.24 -8.63
CA PHE A 150 -0.81 12.10 -7.93
C PHE A 150 -1.85 11.43 -7.04
N ARG A 151 -1.57 10.17 -6.69
CA ARG A 151 -2.27 9.44 -5.64
C ARG A 151 -1.33 9.09 -4.51
N ARG A 152 -1.89 8.94 -3.32
CA ARG A 152 -1.16 8.45 -2.15
C ARG A 152 -1.37 6.93 -2.04
N PRO A 153 -0.30 6.12 -1.96
CA PRO A 153 -0.45 4.70 -1.63
C PRO A 153 -1.19 4.52 -0.29
N ILE A 154 -1.94 3.43 -0.17
CA ILE A 154 -2.69 3.06 1.05
C ILE A 154 -1.82 3.15 2.32
N MET A 155 -0.58 2.65 2.25
CA MET A 155 0.35 2.73 3.39
C MET A 155 0.72 4.17 3.74
N SER A 156 0.95 5.04 2.75
CA SER A 156 1.26 6.45 3.00
C SER A 156 0.08 7.16 3.65
N VAL A 157 -1.15 6.89 3.21
CA VAL A 157 -2.37 7.43 3.84
C VAL A 157 -2.51 6.97 5.29
N ALA A 158 -2.28 5.68 5.53
CA ALA A 158 -2.45 5.09 6.84
C ALA A 158 -1.48 5.66 7.90
N PHE A 159 -0.24 5.95 7.51
CA PHE A 159 0.84 6.24 8.47
C PHE A 159 1.42 7.65 8.42
N ASP A 160 1.23 8.38 7.31
CA ASP A 160 1.84 9.70 7.13
C ASP A 160 0.76 10.80 7.05
N SER A 161 1.03 11.96 7.66
CA SER A 161 0.29 13.20 7.40
C SER A 161 0.87 13.87 6.15
N PHE A 162 0.03 14.18 5.16
CA PHE A 162 0.48 14.80 3.91
C PHE A 162 0.17 16.29 3.89
N SER A 163 1.14 17.08 3.41
CA SER A 163 0.99 18.48 3.05
C SER A 163 1.62 18.70 1.67
N GLU A 164 1.05 19.60 0.89
CA GLU A 164 1.55 19.94 -0.46
C GLU A 164 2.78 20.84 -0.41
N GLU A 165 2.95 21.64 0.65
CA GLU A 165 4.03 22.64 0.75
C GLU A 165 5.44 22.04 0.59
N PRO A 166 5.79 20.89 1.21
CA PRO A 166 7.11 20.29 1.02
C PRO A 166 7.34 19.79 -0.41
N VAL A 167 6.29 19.33 -1.08
CA VAL A 167 6.33 18.90 -2.49
C VAL A 167 6.61 20.10 -3.38
N ILE A 168 5.85 21.18 -3.20
CA ILE A 168 6.02 22.46 -3.91
C ILE A 168 7.45 22.98 -3.74
N LYS A 169 7.94 23.03 -2.49
CA LYS A 169 9.28 23.51 -2.16
C LYS A 169 10.37 22.70 -2.88
N GLU A 170 10.25 21.38 -2.89
CA GLU A 170 11.22 20.50 -3.53
C GLU A 170 11.19 20.58 -5.06
N ILE A 171 10.00 20.66 -5.67
CA ILE A 171 9.85 20.90 -7.12
C ILE A 171 10.55 22.20 -7.52
N ASN A 172 10.27 23.29 -6.79
CA ASN A 172 10.89 24.58 -7.05
C ASN A 172 12.41 24.53 -6.88
N ARG A 173 12.90 23.83 -5.86
CA ARG A 173 14.35 23.63 -5.66
C ARG A 173 14.98 22.89 -6.84
N LYS A 174 14.34 21.83 -7.34
CA LYS A 174 14.84 21.01 -8.46
C LYS A 174 14.84 21.77 -9.80
N ILE A 175 13.78 22.52 -10.08
CA ILE A 175 13.69 23.32 -11.31
C ILE A 175 14.66 24.52 -11.27
N ARG A 176 14.98 25.06 -10.09
CA ARG A 176 16.00 26.11 -9.96
C ARG A 176 17.43 25.57 -10.04
N ASP A 177 17.67 24.35 -9.57
CA ASP A 177 18.99 23.70 -9.60
C ASP A 177 19.17 22.78 -10.83
N LEU A 178 18.86 23.29 -12.02
CA LEU A 178 19.10 22.57 -13.27
C LEU A 178 20.58 22.40 -13.60
N SER A 179 21.47 23.11 -12.89
CA SER A 179 22.93 23.06 -13.04
C SER A 179 23.48 21.63 -13.03
N ARG A 180 22.85 20.71 -12.29
CA ARG A 180 23.24 19.29 -12.22
C ARG A 180 23.10 18.53 -13.53
N TYR A 181 22.30 19.05 -14.45
CA TYR A 181 22.05 18.49 -15.78
C TYR A 181 22.81 19.27 -16.86
N HIS A 182 23.94 19.89 -16.50
CA HIS A 182 24.71 20.76 -17.40
C HIS A 182 25.01 20.12 -18.76
N LYS A 183 25.36 18.83 -18.81
CA LYS A 183 25.68 18.15 -20.07
C LYS A 183 24.48 18.01 -21.00
N GLU A 184 23.32 17.73 -20.42
CA GLU A 184 22.05 17.63 -21.13
C GLU A 184 21.56 19.01 -21.57
N LEU A 185 21.66 20.00 -20.67
CA LEU A 185 21.32 21.39 -20.92
C LEU A 185 22.13 21.99 -22.08
N LEU A 186 23.44 21.75 -22.15
CA LEU A 186 24.30 22.24 -23.25
C LEU A 186 23.88 21.74 -24.64
N ARG A 187 23.08 20.67 -24.72
CA ARG A 187 22.56 20.15 -26.00
C ARG A 187 21.29 20.85 -26.46
N ILE A 188 20.62 21.57 -25.56
CA ILE A 188 19.38 22.27 -25.81
C ILE A 188 19.71 23.62 -26.46
N LYS A 189 19.11 23.90 -27.62
CA LYS A 189 19.27 25.21 -28.26
C LYS A 189 18.68 26.30 -27.37
N ALA A 190 19.31 27.48 -27.36
CA ALA A 190 18.79 28.63 -26.63
C ALA A 190 17.36 28.95 -27.09
N GLY A 191 16.43 29.09 -26.14
CA GLY A 191 15.02 29.34 -26.41
C GLY A 191 14.17 28.12 -26.78
N ASP A 192 14.74 26.90 -26.86
CA ASP A 192 13.97 25.68 -27.12
C ASP A 192 13.22 25.21 -25.85
N THR A 193 11.99 25.71 -25.69
CA THR A 193 11.16 25.44 -24.52
C THR A 193 10.63 24.02 -24.47
N GLU A 194 10.45 23.35 -25.61
CA GLU A 194 9.91 21.98 -25.67
C GLU A 194 10.97 20.96 -25.27
N GLU A 195 12.22 21.12 -25.71
CA GLU A 195 13.28 20.22 -25.29
C GLU A 195 13.66 20.41 -23.82
N LEU A 196 13.59 21.66 -23.32
CA LEU A 196 13.73 21.97 -21.89
C LEU A 196 12.59 21.39 -21.05
N ARG A 197 11.35 21.46 -21.54
CA ARG A 197 10.18 20.80 -20.94
C ARG A 197 10.41 19.29 -20.83
N ARG A 198 10.87 18.64 -21.90
CA ARG A 198 11.18 17.20 -21.89
C ARG A 198 12.27 16.84 -20.88
N LEU A 199 13.34 17.63 -20.80
CA LEU A 199 14.40 17.43 -19.81
C LEU A 199 13.82 17.48 -18.38
N ILE A 200 12.98 18.48 -18.09
CA ILE A 200 12.37 18.61 -16.76
C ILE A 200 11.49 17.41 -16.44
N LEU A 201 10.61 17.00 -17.36
CA LEU A 201 9.67 15.90 -17.10
C LEU A 201 10.36 14.53 -17.01
N HIS A 202 11.36 14.27 -17.86
CA HIS A 202 11.96 12.93 -17.98
C HIS A 202 13.22 12.74 -17.14
N ASN A 203 13.95 13.81 -16.82
CA ASN A 203 15.22 13.69 -16.10
C ASN A 203 15.13 14.29 -14.70
N VAL A 204 14.53 15.48 -14.57
CA VAL A 204 14.51 16.23 -13.30
C VAL A 204 13.41 15.71 -12.37
N LEU A 205 12.17 15.70 -12.88
CA LEU A 205 10.93 15.38 -12.14
C LEU A 205 10.34 14.03 -12.58
N ARG A 206 11.21 13.09 -12.96
CA ARG A 206 10.82 11.74 -13.38
C ARG A 206 9.95 11.04 -12.32
N LYS A 207 9.10 10.11 -12.77
CA LYS A 207 8.21 9.30 -11.89
C LYS A 207 8.91 8.73 -10.65
N ALA A 208 10.13 8.19 -10.80
CA ALA A 208 10.89 7.63 -9.68
C ALA A 208 11.22 8.65 -8.57
N HIS A 209 11.38 9.94 -8.92
CA HIS A 209 11.61 10.99 -7.92
C HIS A 209 10.40 11.14 -7.00
N TRP A 210 9.18 11.14 -7.57
CA TRP A 210 7.93 11.24 -6.83
C TRP A 210 7.73 10.09 -5.85
N GLU A 211 7.97 8.87 -6.34
CA GLU A 211 7.82 7.66 -5.53
C GLU A 211 8.86 7.58 -4.40
N GLN A 212 10.11 7.97 -4.67
CA GLN A 212 11.20 7.83 -3.69
C GLN A 212 11.23 8.96 -2.66
N HIS A 213 10.98 10.22 -3.05
CA HIS A 213 11.12 11.37 -2.16
C HIS A 213 9.83 11.71 -1.43
N PHE A 214 8.68 11.57 -2.09
CA PHE A 214 7.38 11.95 -1.50
C PHE A 214 6.51 10.74 -1.13
N LYS A 215 6.92 9.52 -1.52
CA LYS A 215 6.07 8.32 -1.43
C LYS A 215 4.72 8.49 -2.11
N LEU A 216 4.71 9.19 -3.26
CA LEU A 216 3.53 9.48 -4.06
C LEU A 216 3.59 8.73 -5.38
N VAL A 217 2.44 8.29 -5.88
CA VAL A 217 2.33 7.72 -7.23
C VAL A 217 1.95 8.82 -8.19
N LEU A 218 2.89 9.24 -9.03
CA LEU A 218 2.65 10.20 -10.10
C LEU A 218 1.72 9.59 -11.15
N ILE A 219 0.59 10.25 -11.41
CA ILE A 219 -0.39 9.84 -12.43
C ILE A 219 -0.12 10.61 -13.72
N GLU A 220 0.02 11.91 -13.61
CA GLU A 220 0.33 12.80 -14.73
C GLU A 220 1.07 14.03 -14.24
N HIS A 221 1.86 14.62 -15.11
CA HIS A 221 2.43 15.93 -14.89
C HIS A 221 2.74 16.64 -16.20
N ASP A 222 2.81 17.95 -16.12
CA ASP A 222 3.19 18.80 -17.22
C ASP A 222 3.92 20.04 -16.71
N VAL A 223 4.74 20.63 -17.59
CA VAL A 223 5.39 21.90 -17.34
C VAL A 223 5.21 22.78 -18.56
N VAL A 224 4.67 23.97 -18.35
CA VAL A 224 4.61 25.02 -19.35
C VAL A 224 5.80 25.94 -19.11
N ILE A 225 6.59 26.21 -20.14
CA ILE A 225 7.78 27.06 -20.06
C ILE A 225 7.64 28.20 -21.06
N THR A 226 7.87 29.42 -20.60
CA THR A 226 7.85 30.63 -21.42
C THR A 226 9.15 31.39 -21.27
N VAL A 227 9.71 31.89 -22.38
CA VAL A 227 10.88 32.77 -22.36
C VAL A 227 10.43 34.15 -21.89
N ASN A 228 11.15 34.73 -20.92
CA ASN A 228 10.90 36.09 -20.48
C ASN A 228 11.60 37.06 -21.46
N PRO A 229 10.88 38.06 -22.01
CA PRO A 229 11.44 38.95 -23.03
C PRO A 229 12.50 39.94 -22.48
N ASP A 230 12.64 40.07 -21.17
CA ASP A 230 13.47 41.08 -20.49
C ASP A 230 14.76 40.51 -19.84
N GLY A 231 15.15 39.28 -20.20
CA GLY A 231 16.35 38.58 -19.68
C GLY A 231 17.49 38.51 -20.68
#